data_AF-Q46CA6-F1
#
_entry.id   AF-Q46CA6-F1
#
_cell.length_a   1.000
_cell.length_b   1.000
_cell.length_c   1.000
_cell.angle_alpha   90.00
_cell.angle_beta   90.00
_cell.angle_gamma   90.00
#
_symmetry.space_group_name_H-M   'P 1'
#
loop_
_entity.id
_entity.type
_entity.pdbx_description
1 polymer ?
#
loop_
_entity_poly.entity_id
_entity_poly.type
_entity_poly.pdbx_seq_one_letter_code
_entity_poly.pdbx_strand_id
1 'polypeptide(L)'
;MADRDDPDFLSLGTIKGGEVANRAGEGLGKIEELMIDLQSGRIAYAVLSFREFIGLGDKFFAIPWQSLSLRLHDHAFLLGITKETLEKTGSLEKGNWPLTREELAGTYASYGYQPYWQADITGQPGMTEEAESERMSRMETMAGRANPDFLSAGTIKGDKVVNKAGEHLGKIEELMIDLEDGRVAYAALSFGGFLGLGSKLFAIPWQALQMKLHDHVILLDIPKDVLEKAEGFDKEHWPVTNREWLSAMYSYYGYQPYWQAQRIENRPGNL
;
A
#
# COMPACT_ATOMS: atom_id res chain seq x y z
N MET A 1 22.03 2.21 -0.66
CA MET A 1 20.58 2.48 -0.62
C MET A 1 20.15 2.65 -2.06
N ALA A 2 19.50 1.63 -2.60
CA ALA A 2 19.22 1.46 -4.02
C ALA A 2 17.98 2.24 -4.52
N ASP A 3 17.28 2.95 -3.63
CA ASP A 3 16.09 3.75 -3.92
C ASP A 3 16.38 5.14 -4.50
N ARG A 4 17.64 5.45 -4.82
CA ARG A 4 18.05 6.82 -5.20
C ARG A 4 18.03 7.10 -6.70
N ASP A 5 17.90 6.06 -7.53
CA ASP A 5 18.10 6.19 -8.98
C ASP A 5 16.79 6.17 -9.79
N ASP A 6 15.64 5.85 -9.17
CA ASP A 6 14.33 5.93 -9.82
C ASP A 6 13.33 6.75 -8.96
N PRO A 7 12.83 7.89 -9.44
CA PRO A 7 11.90 8.73 -8.70
C PRO A 7 10.50 8.14 -8.52
N ASP A 8 10.11 7.15 -9.33
CA ASP A 8 8.72 6.68 -9.41
C ASP A 8 8.44 5.49 -8.47
N PHE A 9 9.50 4.84 -7.99
CA PHE A 9 9.42 3.69 -7.08
C PHE A 9 10.28 3.90 -5.84
N LEU A 10 9.68 3.80 -4.66
CA LEU A 10 10.41 3.90 -3.38
C LEU A 10 10.08 2.75 -2.46
N SER A 11 11.06 2.29 -1.69
CA SER A 11 10.78 1.33 -0.62
C SER A 11 9.94 1.99 0.48
N LEU A 12 9.13 1.17 1.16
CA LEU A 12 8.38 1.61 2.34
C LEU A 12 9.31 2.21 3.40
N GLY A 13 10.50 1.64 3.60
CA GLY A 13 11.51 2.17 4.52
C GLY A 13 11.96 3.59 4.18
N THR A 14 12.04 3.95 2.90
CA THR A 14 12.39 5.30 2.44
C THR A 14 11.21 6.28 2.57
N ILE A 15 9.99 5.81 2.33
CA ILE A 15 8.78 6.64 2.47
C ILE A 15 8.50 6.96 3.95
N LYS A 16 8.65 5.97 4.83
CA LYS A 16 8.49 6.16 6.28
C LYS A 16 9.57 7.11 6.81
N GLY A 17 9.13 8.16 7.49
CA GLY A 17 9.95 9.26 7.95
C GLY A 17 10.14 10.38 6.92
N GLY A 18 9.64 10.20 5.68
CA GLY A 18 9.65 11.22 4.63
C GLY A 18 8.92 12.49 5.07
N GLU A 19 9.52 13.65 4.79
CA GLU A 19 8.97 14.94 5.20
C GLU A 19 7.77 15.31 4.35
N VAL A 20 6.75 15.86 4.99
CA VAL A 20 5.57 16.41 4.31
C VAL A 20 5.57 17.92 4.50
N ALA A 21 5.38 18.66 3.41
CA ALA A 21 5.28 20.12 3.43
C ALA A 21 4.09 20.59 2.58
N ASN A 22 3.62 21.80 2.82
CA ASN A 22 2.66 22.42 1.91
C ASN A 22 3.37 23.02 0.67
N ARG A 23 2.58 23.56 -0.26
CA ARG A 23 3.12 24.21 -1.48
C ARG A 23 3.95 25.47 -1.20
N ALA A 24 3.82 26.08 -0.03
CA ALA A 24 4.64 27.22 0.40
C ALA A 24 5.97 26.79 1.04
N GLY A 25 6.23 25.48 1.18
CA GLY A 25 7.42 24.93 1.83
C GLY A 25 7.32 24.89 3.36
N GLU A 26 6.16 25.15 3.95
CA GLU A 26 5.94 24.98 5.38
C GLU A 26 5.84 23.48 5.71
N GLY A 27 6.63 23.02 6.69
CA GLY A 27 6.60 21.64 7.15
C GLY A 27 5.30 21.28 7.85
N LEU A 28 4.67 20.19 7.40
CA LEU A 28 3.44 19.62 7.92
C LEU A 28 3.65 18.30 8.68
N GLY A 29 4.90 17.83 8.79
CA GLY A 29 5.24 16.65 9.59
C GLY A 29 5.98 15.59 8.78
N LYS A 30 5.82 14.33 9.18
CA LYS A 30 6.48 13.16 8.56
C LYS A 30 5.51 12.01 8.34
N ILE A 31 5.73 11.22 7.30
CA ILE A 31 4.96 9.99 7.09
C ILE A 31 5.36 8.98 8.17
N GLU A 32 4.43 8.62 9.05
CA GLU A 32 4.63 7.64 10.12
C GLU A 32 4.39 6.22 9.63
N GLU A 33 3.34 6.01 8.82
CA GLU A 33 2.92 4.69 8.36
C GLU A 33 2.12 4.79 7.05
N LEU A 34 2.10 3.72 6.26
CA LEU A 34 1.19 3.57 5.12
C LEU A 34 0.14 2.50 5.41
N MET A 35 -1.10 2.76 5.01
CA MET A 35 -2.19 1.78 5.10
C MET A 35 -2.48 1.22 3.72
N ILE A 36 -2.35 -0.08 3.58
CA ILE A 36 -2.50 -0.82 2.32
C ILE A 36 -3.85 -1.52 2.34
N ASP A 37 -4.63 -1.32 1.28
CA ASP A 37 -5.83 -2.12 0.99
C ASP A 37 -5.42 -3.54 0.65
N LEU A 38 -5.83 -4.48 1.51
CA LEU A 38 -5.38 -5.86 1.46
C LEU A 38 -5.77 -6.57 0.16
N GLN A 39 -6.91 -6.18 -0.41
CA GLN A 39 -7.44 -6.79 -1.62
C GLN A 39 -6.67 -6.32 -2.86
N SER A 40 -6.40 -5.02 -2.96
CA SER A 40 -5.91 -4.39 -4.19
C SER A 40 -4.42 -4.03 -4.17
N GLY A 41 -3.80 -4.00 -2.98
CA GLY A 41 -2.44 -3.51 -2.79
C GLY A 41 -2.32 -2.00 -2.96
N ARG A 42 -3.43 -1.26 -3.06
CA ARG A 42 -3.44 0.21 -3.12
C ARG A 42 -3.04 0.79 -1.77
N ILE A 43 -2.28 1.87 -1.78
CA ILE A 43 -2.08 2.70 -0.59
C ILE A 43 -3.37 3.51 -0.41
N ALA A 44 -4.12 3.18 0.64
CA ALA A 44 -5.36 3.87 0.94
C ALA A 44 -5.07 5.26 1.52
N TYR A 45 -4.19 5.33 2.51
CA TYR A 45 -3.77 6.59 3.10
C TYR A 45 -2.42 6.46 3.80
N ALA A 46 -1.73 7.59 3.95
CA ALA A 46 -0.59 7.73 4.84
C ALA A 46 -1.06 8.23 6.20
N VAL A 47 -0.43 7.77 7.27
CA VAL A 47 -0.54 8.38 8.60
C VAL A 47 0.56 9.44 8.70
N LEU A 48 0.18 10.70 8.80
CA LEU A 48 1.08 11.83 8.97
C LEU A 48 1.23 12.12 10.47
N SER A 49 2.46 12.11 10.99
CA SER A 49 2.77 12.59 12.33
C SER A 49 3.18 14.06 12.29
N PHE A 50 2.55 14.86 13.15
CA PHE A 50 2.81 16.30 13.25
C PHE A 50 3.06 16.70 14.71
N ARG A 51 4.16 17.41 14.92
CA ARG A 51 4.56 17.91 16.25
C ARG A 51 4.48 19.43 16.27
N GLU A 52 3.50 19.96 17.00
CA GLU A 52 3.27 21.40 17.13
C GLU A 52 4.31 22.09 18.01
N PHE A 53 4.65 21.48 19.15
CA PHE A 53 5.55 22.05 20.15
C PHE A 53 6.37 20.97 20.85
N ILE A 54 7.59 21.33 21.27
CA ILE A 54 8.43 20.47 22.10
C ILE A 54 7.74 20.28 23.46
N GLY A 55 7.33 19.05 23.78
CA GLY A 55 6.66 18.69 25.04
C GLY A 55 5.17 18.35 24.93
N LEU A 56 4.54 18.61 23.78
CA LEU A 56 3.24 18.03 23.44
C LEU A 56 3.46 16.73 22.65
N GLY A 57 2.59 15.75 22.88
CA GLY A 57 2.59 14.51 22.11
C GLY A 57 2.34 14.75 20.62
N ASP A 58 2.77 13.80 19.79
CA ASP A 58 2.55 13.89 18.35
C ASP A 58 1.05 13.74 18.03
N LYS A 59 0.55 14.56 17.10
CA LYS A 59 -0.77 14.40 16.48
C LYS A 59 -0.63 13.56 15.22
N PHE A 60 -1.62 12.72 14.94
CA PHE A 60 -1.61 11.86 13.76
C PHE A 60 -2.79 12.20 12.85
N PHE A 61 -2.61 12.14 11.54
CA PHE A 61 -3.65 12.48 10.56
C PHE A 61 -3.70 11.43 9.46
N ALA A 62 -4.90 11.00 9.07
CA ALA A 62 -5.08 10.20 7.86
C ALA A 62 -5.03 11.12 6.63
N ILE A 63 -4.08 10.85 5.73
CA ILE A 63 -3.88 11.61 4.50
C ILE A 63 -4.14 10.68 3.31
N PRO A 64 -5.24 10.86 2.55
CA PRO A 64 -5.49 10.07 1.36
C PRO A 64 -4.28 10.09 0.43
N TRP A 65 -3.80 8.93 -0.04
CA TRP A 65 -2.55 8.85 -0.80
C TRP A 65 -2.52 9.81 -2.00
N GLN A 66 -3.63 9.88 -2.74
CA GLN A 66 -3.80 10.75 -3.91
C GLN A 66 -3.73 12.26 -3.63
N SER A 67 -3.78 12.68 -2.36
CA SER A 67 -3.61 14.08 -1.96
C SER A 67 -2.14 14.48 -1.78
N LEU A 68 -1.24 13.49 -1.74
CA LEU A 68 0.21 13.70 -1.69
C LEU A 68 0.79 13.75 -3.11
N SER A 69 1.79 14.59 -3.29
CA SER A 69 2.59 14.62 -4.53
C SER A 69 4.07 14.58 -4.17
N LEU A 70 4.88 13.80 -4.88
CA LEU A 70 6.31 13.73 -4.60
C LEU A 70 7.04 14.96 -5.17
N ARG A 71 7.94 15.55 -4.38
CA ARG A 71 8.89 16.58 -4.81
C ARG A 71 10.26 15.93 -4.96
N LEU A 72 10.58 15.55 -6.19
CA LEU A 72 11.73 14.69 -6.53
C LEU A 72 13.09 15.24 -6.09
N HIS A 73 13.28 16.57 -6.06
CA HIS A 73 14.58 17.18 -5.76
C HIS A 73 15.05 16.95 -4.30
N ASP A 74 14.12 16.84 -3.35
CA ASP A 74 14.46 16.68 -1.94
C ASP A 74 13.68 15.56 -1.25
N HIS A 75 13.06 14.68 -2.03
CA HIS A 75 12.30 13.52 -1.54
C HIS A 75 11.22 13.88 -0.50
N ALA A 76 10.70 15.10 -0.56
CA ALA A 76 9.62 15.55 0.28
C ALA A 76 8.28 15.28 -0.40
N PHE A 77 7.26 14.99 0.40
CA PHE A 77 5.89 14.91 -0.07
C PHE A 77 5.21 16.27 0.10
N LEU A 78 4.47 16.69 -0.91
CA LEU A 78 3.67 17.90 -0.89
C LEU A 78 2.22 17.55 -0.57
N LEU A 79 1.64 18.25 0.39
CA LEU A 79 0.21 18.19 0.68
C LEU A 79 -0.45 19.52 0.32
N GLY A 80 -1.57 19.45 -0.39
CA GLY A 80 -2.25 20.63 -0.95
C GLY A 80 -2.99 21.53 0.04
N ILE A 81 -2.85 21.33 1.35
CA ILE A 81 -3.58 22.06 2.38
C ILE A 81 -2.64 22.87 3.28
N THR A 82 -3.19 23.84 4.01
CA THR A 82 -2.44 24.62 5.00
C THR A 82 -2.32 23.85 6.33
N LYS A 83 -1.35 24.23 7.16
CA LYS A 83 -1.22 23.71 8.53
C LYS A 83 -2.50 23.93 9.35
N GLU A 84 -3.10 25.12 9.28
CA GLU A 84 -4.36 25.43 9.95
C GLU A 84 -5.51 24.51 9.50
N THR A 85 -5.55 24.17 8.20
CA THR A 85 -6.56 23.23 7.67
C THR A 85 -6.31 21.82 8.22
N LEU A 86 -5.05 21.38 8.22
CA LEU A 86 -4.66 20.06 8.75
C LEU A 86 -5.10 19.91 10.21
N GLU A 87 -4.80 20.91 11.06
CA GLU A 87 -5.16 20.92 12.49
C GLU A 87 -6.68 20.84 12.74
N LYS A 88 -7.51 21.32 11.79
CA LYS A 88 -8.97 21.25 11.87
C LYS A 88 -9.57 19.91 11.45
N THR A 89 -8.82 19.08 10.71
CA THR A 89 -9.30 17.79 10.15
C THR A 89 -9.59 16.72 11.22
N GLY A 90 -9.22 16.98 12.48
CA GLY A 90 -9.29 16.01 13.57
C GLY A 90 -8.08 15.08 13.56
N SER A 91 -7.43 14.94 14.73
CA SER A 91 -6.29 14.03 14.87
C SER A 91 -6.74 12.62 15.26
N LEU A 92 -6.06 11.62 14.71
CA LEU A 92 -6.15 10.23 15.14
C LEU A 92 -5.42 10.04 16.48
N GLU A 93 -5.96 9.14 17.29
CA GLU A 93 -5.22 8.60 18.43
C GLU A 93 -4.13 7.64 17.95
N LYS A 94 -2.98 7.68 18.63
CA LYS A 94 -1.85 6.81 18.28
C LYS A 94 -2.24 5.34 18.40
N GLY A 95 -2.06 4.59 17.32
CA GLY A 95 -2.37 3.15 17.27
C GLY A 95 -3.83 2.83 16.99
N ASN A 96 -4.70 3.84 16.82
CA ASN A 96 -6.09 3.63 16.41
C ASN A 96 -6.24 3.60 14.88
N TRP A 97 -5.38 2.81 14.24
CA TRP A 97 -5.41 2.51 12.82
C TRP A 97 -5.19 1.00 12.63
N PRO A 98 -5.69 0.39 11.54
CA PRO A 98 -6.32 1.01 10.37
C PRO A 98 -7.73 1.55 10.64
N LEU A 99 -8.10 2.62 9.94
CA LEU A 99 -9.47 3.11 9.86
C LEU A 99 -10.32 2.12 9.07
N THR A 100 -11.61 2.07 9.32
CA THR A 100 -12.58 1.39 8.46
C THR A 100 -12.79 2.15 7.14
N ARG A 101 -13.38 1.50 6.12
CA ARG A 101 -13.79 2.18 4.87
C ARG A 101 -14.76 3.33 5.11
N GLU A 102 -15.64 3.21 6.11
CA GLU A 102 -16.62 4.25 6.45
C GLU A 102 -15.92 5.48 7.03
N GLU A 103 -15.05 5.30 8.03
CA GLU A 103 -14.28 6.38 8.64
C GLU A 103 -13.38 7.08 7.60
N LEU A 104 -12.71 6.28 6.75
CA LEU A 104 -11.82 6.79 5.73
C LEU A 104 -12.58 7.52 4.60
N ALA A 105 -13.82 7.14 4.30
CA ALA A 105 -14.63 7.85 3.30
C ALA A 105 -14.88 9.31 3.71
N GLY A 106 -15.14 9.56 5.00
CA GLY A 106 -15.25 10.92 5.54
C GLY A 106 -13.95 11.72 5.37
N THR A 107 -12.80 11.08 5.60
CA THR A 107 -11.48 11.69 5.32
C THR A 107 -11.32 12.03 3.84
N TYR A 108 -11.61 11.11 2.92
CA TYR A 108 -11.52 11.39 1.48
C TYR A 108 -12.36 12.60 1.07
N ALA A 109 -13.60 12.68 1.55
CA ALA A 109 -14.51 13.78 1.28
C ALA A 109 -13.98 15.14 1.79
N SER A 110 -13.33 15.19 2.96
CA SER A 110 -12.75 16.43 3.50
C SER A 110 -11.59 16.95 2.66
N TYR A 111 -10.89 16.06 1.94
CA TYR A 111 -9.85 16.42 0.97
C TYR A 111 -10.40 16.65 -0.45
N GLY A 112 -11.72 16.56 -0.64
CA GLY A 112 -12.36 16.79 -1.94
C GLY A 112 -12.26 15.63 -2.92
N TYR A 113 -11.99 14.42 -2.43
CA TYR A 113 -11.88 13.23 -3.28
C TYR A 113 -13.01 12.23 -3.05
N GLN A 114 -13.35 11.49 -4.10
CA GLN A 114 -14.15 10.28 -3.97
C GLN A 114 -13.26 9.11 -3.59
N PRO A 115 -13.67 8.25 -2.63
CA PRO A 115 -12.98 7.00 -2.36
C PRO A 115 -12.89 6.11 -3.59
N TYR A 116 -11.72 5.52 -3.85
CA TYR A 116 -11.53 4.67 -5.03
C TYR A 116 -12.40 3.40 -5.01
N TRP A 117 -12.79 2.92 -3.83
CA TRP A 117 -13.71 1.79 -3.67
C TRP A 117 -15.18 2.16 -3.87
N GLN A 118 -15.50 3.45 -4.06
CA GLN A 118 -16.84 3.92 -4.42
C GLN A 118 -16.97 4.24 -5.92
N ALA A 119 -15.86 4.33 -6.66
CA ALA A 119 -15.88 4.57 -8.11
C ALA A 119 -16.57 3.44 -8.90
N ASP A 120 -16.69 2.23 -8.33
CA ASP A 120 -17.45 1.10 -8.89
C ASP A 120 -18.98 1.31 -8.88
N ILE A 121 -19.48 2.38 -8.25
CA ILE A 121 -20.92 2.62 -8.06
C ILE A 121 -21.49 3.54 -9.15
N THR A 122 -20.69 4.42 -9.76
CA THR A 122 -21.19 5.48 -10.65
C THR A 122 -21.28 5.10 -12.13
N GLY A 123 -20.94 3.86 -12.49
CA GLY A 123 -20.88 3.37 -13.87
C GLY A 123 -22.07 2.51 -14.35
N GLN A 124 -23.08 2.22 -13.53
CA GLN A 124 -24.25 1.43 -13.95
C GLN A 124 -25.50 2.32 -14.08
N PRO A 125 -25.97 2.63 -15.30
CA PRO A 125 -27.30 3.23 -15.47
C PRO A 125 -28.37 2.20 -15.07
N GLY A 126 -29.12 2.47 -13.99
CA GLY A 126 -30.32 1.70 -13.65
C GLY A 126 -30.32 0.93 -12.32
N MET A 127 -29.59 1.37 -11.28
CA MET A 127 -29.77 0.79 -9.94
C MET A 127 -31.11 1.25 -9.32
N THR A 128 -31.91 0.30 -8.86
CA THR A 128 -33.10 0.54 -8.03
C THR A 128 -32.69 0.74 -6.57
N GLU A 129 -33.50 1.46 -5.78
CA GLU A 129 -33.28 1.68 -4.33
C GLU A 129 -33.12 0.35 -3.55
N GLU A 130 -33.75 -0.72 -4.01
CA GLU A 130 -33.63 -2.08 -3.46
C GLU A 130 -32.23 -2.67 -3.70
N ALA A 131 -31.63 -2.46 -4.87
CA ALA A 131 -30.28 -2.93 -5.18
C ALA A 131 -29.21 -2.15 -4.41
N GLU A 132 -29.47 -0.89 -4.08
CA GLU A 132 -28.64 -0.06 -3.21
C GLU A 132 -28.76 -0.52 -1.75
N SER A 133 -29.97 -0.82 -1.27
CA SER A 133 -30.22 -1.32 0.09
C SER A 133 -29.62 -2.72 0.32
N GLU A 134 -29.75 -3.65 -0.65
CA GLU A 134 -29.09 -4.97 -0.58
C GLU A 134 -27.56 -4.87 -0.62
N ARG A 135 -27.02 -3.90 -1.36
CA ARG A 135 -25.56 -3.65 -1.43
C ARG A 135 -25.02 -3.02 -0.15
N MET A 136 -25.73 -2.04 0.42
CA MET A 136 -25.43 -1.46 1.73
C MET A 136 -25.44 -2.52 2.82
N SER A 137 -26.46 -3.40 2.81
CA SER A 137 -26.52 -4.54 3.73
C SER A 137 -25.36 -5.53 3.51
N ARG A 138 -24.93 -5.77 2.26
CA ARG A 138 -23.75 -6.58 1.96
C ARG A 138 -22.43 -5.95 2.41
N MET A 139 -22.27 -4.62 2.26
CA MET A 139 -21.11 -3.89 2.78
C MET A 139 -21.06 -3.93 4.31
N GLU A 140 -22.20 -3.75 4.97
CA GLU A 140 -22.33 -3.88 6.43
C GLU A 140 -22.02 -5.32 6.90
N THR A 141 -22.43 -6.33 6.13
CA THR A 141 -22.08 -7.75 6.36
C THR A 141 -20.59 -8.03 6.11
N MET A 142 -19.93 -7.30 5.21
CA MET A 142 -18.48 -7.40 4.96
C MET A 142 -17.65 -6.71 6.03
N ALA A 143 -18.10 -5.55 6.54
CA ALA A 143 -17.51 -4.87 7.70
C ALA A 143 -17.57 -5.73 8.99
N GLY A 144 -18.47 -6.72 9.02
CA GLY A 144 -18.60 -7.71 10.10
C GLY A 144 -17.65 -8.92 10.02
N ARG A 145 -16.78 -9.03 9.01
CA ARG A 145 -15.74 -10.08 9.01
C ARG A 145 -14.56 -9.60 9.85
N ALA A 146 -14.09 -10.45 10.76
CA ALA A 146 -13.01 -10.18 11.72
C ALA A 146 -11.63 -9.77 11.13
N ASN A 147 -11.53 -9.50 9.83
CA ASN A 147 -10.31 -9.03 9.17
C ASN A 147 -10.50 -7.59 8.70
N PRO A 148 -9.60 -6.65 9.06
CA PRO A 148 -9.65 -5.28 8.57
C PRO A 148 -9.48 -5.20 7.05
N ASP A 149 -10.09 -4.17 6.43
CA ASP A 149 -9.94 -3.86 5.00
C ASP A 149 -8.51 -3.42 4.63
N PHE A 150 -7.89 -2.66 5.54
CA PHE A 150 -6.55 -2.12 5.37
C PHE A 150 -5.60 -2.73 6.39
N LEU A 151 -4.31 -2.71 6.09
CA LEU A 151 -3.27 -3.14 7.01
C LEU A 151 -2.11 -2.16 7.00
N SER A 152 -1.47 -1.99 8.16
CA SER A 152 -0.23 -1.23 8.25
C SER A 152 0.86 -1.91 7.41
N ALA A 153 1.51 -1.14 6.55
CA ALA A 153 2.62 -1.63 5.74
C ALA A 153 3.77 -2.11 6.63
N GLY A 154 4.01 -1.44 7.76
CA GLY A 154 4.99 -1.82 8.77
C GLY A 154 4.74 -3.18 9.42
N THR A 155 3.49 -3.66 9.50
CA THR A 155 3.19 -4.99 10.06
C THR A 155 3.45 -6.12 9.07
N ILE A 156 3.36 -5.85 7.76
CA ILE A 156 3.68 -6.84 6.71
C ILE A 156 5.18 -7.13 6.68
N LYS A 157 5.99 -6.10 6.92
CA LYS A 157 7.44 -6.25 6.99
C LYS A 157 7.82 -7.10 8.20
N GLY A 158 8.54 -8.18 7.95
CA GLY A 158 8.97 -9.16 8.94
C GLY A 158 8.04 -10.36 9.09
N ASP A 159 6.82 -10.31 8.53
CA ASP A 159 5.88 -11.43 8.60
C ASP A 159 6.42 -12.67 7.90
N LYS A 160 6.08 -13.82 8.50
CA LYS A 160 6.49 -15.14 8.02
C LYS A 160 5.73 -15.49 6.76
N VAL A 161 6.46 -15.92 5.74
CA VAL A 161 5.89 -16.42 4.48
C VAL A 161 5.91 -17.95 4.46
N VAL A 162 4.76 -18.55 4.15
CA VAL A 162 4.59 -20.01 4.03
C VAL A 162 3.97 -20.39 2.69
N ASN A 163 4.16 -21.64 2.26
CA ASN A 163 3.41 -22.20 1.13
C ASN A 163 2.06 -22.80 1.57
N LYS A 164 1.31 -23.35 0.60
CA LYS A 164 0.01 -24.01 0.85
C LYS A 164 0.10 -25.24 1.77
N ALA A 165 1.26 -25.86 1.90
CA ALA A 165 1.52 -26.96 2.83
C ALA A 165 1.89 -26.47 4.25
N GLY A 166 1.98 -25.16 4.48
CA GLY A 166 2.38 -24.55 5.76
C GLY A 166 3.89 -24.54 5.99
N GLU A 167 4.69 -24.93 5.00
CA GLU A 167 6.15 -24.91 5.09
C GLU A 167 6.65 -23.47 5.09
N HIS A 168 7.57 -23.16 6.00
CA HIS A 168 8.23 -21.85 6.06
C HIS A 168 9.14 -21.67 4.84
N LEU A 169 8.88 -20.63 4.06
CA LEU A 169 9.70 -20.23 2.92
C LEU A 169 10.69 -19.14 3.30
N GLY A 170 10.27 -18.21 4.16
CA GLY A 170 11.05 -17.01 4.46
C GLY A 170 10.22 -15.91 5.14
N LYS A 171 10.61 -14.65 4.91
CA LYS A 171 9.92 -13.47 5.45
C LYS A 171 9.94 -12.29 4.48
N ILE A 172 8.95 -11.41 4.59
CA ILE A 172 8.96 -10.14 3.85
C ILE A 172 10.00 -9.20 4.48
N GLU A 173 10.94 -8.73 3.68
CA GLU A 173 12.01 -7.83 4.12
C GLU A 173 11.66 -6.38 3.88
N GLU A 174 10.92 -6.09 2.81
CA GLU A 174 10.59 -4.73 2.40
C GLU A 174 9.47 -4.73 1.35
N LEU A 175 8.77 -3.59 1.20
CA LEU A 175 7.77 -3.37 0.15
C LEU A 175 8.27 -2.28 -0.79
N MET A 176 8.19 -2.51 -2.10
CA MET A 176 8.42 -1.49 -3.11
C MET A 176 7.09 -0.86 -3.50
N ILE A 177 6.99 0.47 -3.41
CA ILE A 177 5.78 1.23 -3.68
C ILE A 177 5.94 1.96 -5.00
N ASP A 178 4.97 1.77 -5.90
CA ASP A 178 4.75 2.61 -7.06
C ASP A 178 4.06 3.90 -6.61
N LEU A 179 4.75 5.02 -6.75
CA LEU A 179 4.26 6.31 -6.29
C LEU A 179 3.25 6.94 -7.25
N GLU A 180 3.35 6.62 -8.54
CA GLU A 180 2.45 7.11 -9.58
C GLU A 180 1.07 6.46 -9.45
N ASP A 181 1.02 5.12 -9.37
CA ASP A 181 -0.23 4.36 -9.24
C ASP A 181 -0.73 4.26 -7.78
N GLY A 182 0.12 4.58 -6.80
CA GLY A 182 -0.18 4.45 -5.38
C GLY A 182 -0.45 3.03 -4.95
N ARG A 183 0.42 2.10 -5.33
CA ARG A 183 0.26 0.65 -5.11
C ARG A 183 1.57 0.00 -4.68
N VAL A 184 1.47 -1.12 -3.99
CA VAL A 184 2.62 -2.02 -3.79
C VAL A 184 2.99 -2.62 -5.13
N ALA A 185 4.16 -2.27 -5.65
CA ALA A 185 4.68 -2.81 -6.90
C ALA A 185 5.09 -4.28 -6.75
N TYR A 186 5.80 -4.60 -5.66
CA TYR A 186 6.13 -5.95 -5.22
C TYR A 186 6.56 -5.96 -3.75
N ALA A 187 6.52 -7.14 -3.14
CA ALA A 187 7.15 -7.40 -1.84
C ALA A 187 8.50 -8.10 -2.06
N ALA A 188 9.55 -7.66 -1.36
CA ALA A 188 10.84 -8.33 -1.35
C ALA A 188 10.86 -9.44 -0.30
N LEU A 189 10.84 -10.68 -0.75
CA LEU A 189 10.88 -11.89 0.09
C LEU A 189 12.31 -12.38 0.23
N SER A 190 12.83 -12.54 1.45
CA SER A 190 14.01 -13.39 1.66
C SER A 190 13.58 -14.85 1.70
N PHE A 191 14.26 -15.73 0.96
CA PHE A 191 13.87 -17.14 0.81
C PHE A 191 15.04 -18.06 1.17
N GLY A 192 14.78 -19.10 1.98
CA GLY A 192 15.75 -20.18 2.24
C GLY A 192 16.82 -19.95 3.33
N GLY A 193 16.62 -19.04 4.28
CA GLY A 193 17.65 -18.66 5.25
C GLY A 193 17.43 -19.07 6.71
N PHE A 194 17.86 -20.29 7.11
CA PHE A 194 18.18 -20.62 8.51
C PHE A 194 19.70 -20.60 8.81
N LEU A 195 20.57 -20.41 7.81
CA LEU A 195 22.03 -20.45 7.96
C LEU A 195 22.77 -19.48 7.01
N GLY A 196 22.77 -18.19 7.36
CA GLY A 196 23.93 -17.29 7.23
C GLY A 196 24.71 -17.12 5.92
N LEU A 197 24.27 -17.62 4.76
CA LEU A 197 24.98 -17.47 3.48
C LEU A 197 24.02 -16.97 2.38
N GLY A 198 24.20 -15.70 1.99
CA GLY A 198 23.60 -15.10 0.79
C GLY A 198 22.17 -14.63 0.98
N SER A 199 21.99 -13.36 1.35
CA SER A 199 20.70 -12.69 1.53
C SER A 199 20.02 -12.37 0.19
N LYS A 200 19.69 -13.40 -0.59
CA LYS A 200 18.96 -13.27 -1.84
C LYS A 200 17.50 -12.93 -1.56
N LEU A 201 17.03 -11.85 -2.20
CA LEU A 201 15.67 -11.39 -2.20
C LEU A 201 14.98 -11.77 -3.50
N PHE A 202 13.67 -11.97 -3.41
CA PHE A 202 12.80 -12.27 -4.55
C PHE A 202 11.69 -11.24 -4.58
N ALA A 203 11.49 -10.58 -5.71
CA ALA A 203 10.38 -9.67 -5.90
C ALA A 203 9.12 -10.50 -6.15
N ILE A 204 8.13 -10.35 -5.28
CA ILE A 204 6.89 -11.12 -5.32
C ILE A 204 5.72 -10.18 -5.63
N PRO A 205 4.91 -10.49 -6.66
CA PRO A 205 3.67 -9.75 -6.94
C PRO A 205 2.76 -9.70 -5.71
N TRP A 206 2.13 -8.56 -5.45
CA TRP A 206 1.21 -8.44 -4.32
C TRP A 206 0.07 -9.47 -4.38
N GLN A 207 -0.45 -9.74 -5.58
CA GLN A 207 -1.54 -10.69 -5.83
C GLN A 207 -1.17 -12.14 -5.49
N ALA A 208 0.11 -12.45 -5.35
CA ALA A 208 0.58 -13.77 -4.94
C ALA A 208 0.55 -13.96 -3.41
N LEU A 209 0.31 -12.90 -2.63
CA LEU A 209 0.33 -12.90 -1.19
C LEU A 209 -1.10 -12.92 -0.63
N GLN A 210 -1.36 -13.87 0.27
CA GLN A 210 -2.61 -13.95 1.01
C GLN A 210 -2.34 -13.74 2.49
N MET A 211 -2.81 -12.63 3.03
CA MET A 211 -2.60 -12.27 4.43
C MET A 211 -3.51 -13.11 5.34
N LYS A 212 -2.92 -13.91 6.23
CA LYS A 212 -3.62 -14.57 7.35
C LYS A 212 -3.34 -13.79 8.63
N LEU A 213 -4.10 -12.70 8.80
CA LEU A 213 -3.85 -11.68 9.82
C LEU A 213 -3.81 -12.23 11.26
N HIS A 214 -4.70 -13.18 11.57
CA HIS A 214 -4.79 -13.79 12.90
C HIS A 214 -3.53 -14.57 13.29
N ASP A 215 -2.81 -15.10 12.31
CA ASP A 215 -1.63 -15.96 12.53
C ASP A 215 -0.30 -15.22 12.31
N HIS A 216 -0.34 -13.95 11.89
CA HIS A 216 0.85 -13.20 11.41
C HIS A 216 1.64 -13.99 10.35
N VAL A 217 0.90 -14.66 9.46
CA VAL A 217 1.44 -15.49 8.40
C VAL A 217 0.92 -15.02 7.05
N ILE A 218 1.82 -14.95 6.08
CA ILE A 218 1.49 -14.66 4.69
C ILE A 218 1.61 -15.96 3.91
N LEU A 219 0.51 -16.38 3.30
CA LEU A 219 0.50 -17.51 2.39
C LEU A 219 0.93 -17.05 1.00
N LEU A 220 1.94 -17.71 0.44
CA LEU A 220 2.43 -17.46 -0.92
C LEU A 220 1.81 -18.45 -1.91
N ASP A 221 1.11 -17.93 -2.91
CA ASP A 221 0.58 -18.71 -4.02
C ASP A 221 1.56 -18.78 -5.20
N ILE A 222 2.77 -19.26 -4.90
CA ILE A 222 3.81 -19.56 -5.88
C ILE A 222 4.45 -20.90 -5.46
N PRO A 223 4.57 -21.88 -6.36
CA PRO A 223 5.25 -23.14 -6.07
C PRO A 223 6.71 -22.90 -5.65
N LYS A 224 7.19 -23.66 -4.66
CA LYS A 224 8.54 -23.51 -4.13
C LYS A 224 9.63 -23.70 -5.19
N ASP A 225 9.44 -24.64 -6.13
CA ASP A 225 10.40 -24.92 -7.18
C ASP A 225 10.47 -23.80 -8.24
N VAL A 226 9.41 -22.99 -8.39
CA VAL A 226 9.42 -21.77 -9.19
C VAL A 226 10.28 -20.71 -8.50
N LEU A 227 10.14 -20.52 -7.18
CA LEU A 227 10.98 -19.60 -6.41
C LEU A 227 12.46 -20.00 -6.44
N GLU A 228 12.78 -21.29 -6.34
CA GLU A 228 14.16 -21.78 -6.38
C GLU A 228 14.85 -21.49 -7.73
N LYS A 229 14.08 -21.44 -8.82
CA LYS A 229 14.57 -21.13 -10.17
C LYS A 229 14.50 -19.63 -10.49
N ALA A 230 13.88 -18.82 -9.63
CA ALA A 230 13.69 -17.41 -9.89
C ALA A 230 15.01 -16.64 -9.81
N GLU A 231 15.13 -15.65 -10.70
CA GLU A 231 16.14 -14.63 -10.55
C GLU A 231 15.78 -13.76 -9.35
N GLY A 232 16.74 -13.56 -8.47
CA GLY A 232 16.59 -12.72 -7.28
C GLY A 232 17.79 -11.80 -7.18
N PHE A 233 17.76 -10.91 -6.21
CA PHE A 233 18.71 -9.82 -6.08
C PHE A 233 19.27 -9.73 -4.66
N ASP A 234 20.42 -9.07 -4.52
CA ASP A 234 21.05 -8.90 -3.22
C ASP A 234 20.40 -7.73 -2.44
N LYS A 235 20.41 -7.82 -1.11
CA LYS A 235 19.89 -6.75 -0.22
C LYS A 235 20.60 -5.42 -0.45
N GLU A 236 21.87 -5.46 -0.85
CA GLU A 236 22.70 -4.29 -1.09
C GLU A 236 22.58 -3.74 -2.51
N HIS A 237 22.09 -4.57 -3.46
CA HIS A 237 22.02 -4.24 -4.89
C HIS A 237 20.64 -4.61 -5.44
N TRP A 238 19.69 -3.70 -5.24
CA TRP A 238 18.35 -3.87 -5.78
C TRP A 238 18.31 -3.59 -7.28
N PRO A 239 17.39 -4.22 -8.02
CA PRO A 239 17.17 -3.91 -9.42
C PRO A 239 16.63 -2.49 -9.57
N VAL A 240 17.03 -1.82 -10.65
CA VAL A 240 16.34 -0.61 -11.11
C VAL A 240 14.91 -1.01 -11.44
N THR A 241 13.96 -0.52 -10.65
CA THR A 241 12.56 -0.91 -10.77
C THR A 241 11.89 -0.01 -11.79
N ASN A 242 11.54 -0.56 -12.95
CA ASN A 242 10.77 0.14 -13.97
C ASN A 242 9.66 -0.77 -14.53
N ARG A 243 8.77 -0.22 -15.36
CA ARG A 243 7.62 -0.96 -15.91
C ARG A 243 8.01 -2.18 -16.74
N GLU A 244 9.14 -2.14 -17.45
CA GLU A 244 9.64 -3.26 -18.25
C GLU A 244 10.09 -4.42 -17.36
N TRP A 245 10.96 -4.12 -16.39
CA TRP A 245 11.44 -5.10 -15.42
C TRP A 245 10.29 -5.70 -14.59
N LEU A 246 9.37 -4.86 -14.12
CA LEU A 246 8.17 -5.32 -13.41
C LEU A 246 7.30 -6.22 -14.31
N SER A 247 7.10 -5.88 -15.59
CA SER A 247 6.32 -6.73 -16.51
C SER A 247 6.93 -8.12 -16.65
N ALA A 248 8.25 -8.21 -16.77
CA ALA A 248 8.97 -9.48 -16.84
C ALA A 248 8.84 -10.28 -15.54
N MET A 249 9.01 -9.63 -14.39
CA MET A 249 8.85 -10.23 -13.06
C MET A 249 7.43 -10.80 -12.85
N TYR A 250 6.39 -10.02 -13.17
CA TYR A 250 5.00 -10.47 -13.08
C TYR A 250 4.72 -11.67 -14.00
N SER A 251 5.20 -11.59 -15.26
CA SER A 251 5.02 -12.65 -16.25
C SER A 251 5.70 -13.96 -15.83
N TYR A 252 6.88 -13.89 -15.21
CA TYR A 252 7.61 -15.06 -14.71
C TYR A 252 6.77 -15.85 -13.70
N TYR A 253 6.07 -15.17 -12.79
CA TYR A 253 5.20 -15.80 -11.80
C TYR A 253 3.78 -16.07 -12.29
N GLY A 254 3.45 -15.73 -13.54
CA GLY A 254 2.13 -15.93 -14.13
C GLY A 254 1.06 -14.93 -13.67
N TYR A 255 1.46 -13.77 -13.15
CA TYR A 255 0.54 -12.71 -12.74
C TYR A 255 0.47 -11.60 -13.79
N GLN A 256 -0.68 -10.93 -13.86
CA GLN A 256 -0.85 -9.73 -14.67
C GLN A 256 -0.39 -8.49 -13.87
N PRO A 257 0.39 -7.57 -14.46
CA PRO A 257 0.75 -6.32 -13.80
C PRO A 257 -0.48 -5.51 -13.39
N TYR A 258 -0.45 -4.89 -12.21
CA TYR A 258 -1.61 -4.19 -11.64
C TYR A 258 -2.12 -3.02 -12.49
N TRP A 259 -1.25 -2.37 -13.28
CA TRP A 259 -1.66 -1.30 -14.20
C TRP A 259 -2.37 -1.82 -15.47
N GLN A 260 -2.23 -3.12 -15.79
CA GLN A 260 -2.98 -3.74 -16.90
C GLN A 260 -4.37 -4.17 -16.48
N ALA A 261 -4.54 -4.63 -15.24
CA ALA A 261 -5.86 -4.90 -14.67
C ALA A 261 -6.77 -3.65 -14.72
N GLN A 262 -6.21 -2.48 -14.39
CA GLN A 262 -6.92 -1.20 -14.50
C GLN A 262 -7.30 -0.83 -15.96
N ARG A 263 -6.53 -1.25 -16.96
CA ARG A 263 -6.83 -0.98 -18.38
C ARG A 263 -7.97 -1.84 -18.92
N ILE A 264 -8.22 -3.00 -18.33
CA ILE A 264 -9.39 -3.83 -18.64
C ILE A 264 -10.62 -3.24 -17.95
N GLU A 265 -10.49 -2.78 -16.71
CA GLU A 265 -11.56 -2.08 -15.96
C GLU A 265 -11.98 -0.76 -16.65
N ASN A 266 -11.03 -0.02 -17.21
CA ASN A 266 -11.29 1.27 -17.87
C ASN A 266 -11.61 1.19 -19.37
N ARG A 267 -11.72 -0.01 -19.96
CA ARG A 267 -12.26 -0.16 -21.32
C ARG A 267 -13.79 -0.22 -21.22
N PRO A 268 -14.55 0.79 -21.70
CA PRO A 268 -15.97 0.58 -21.95
C PRO A 268 -16.05 -0.61 -22.92
N GLY A 269 -16.77 -1.66 -22.50
CA GLY A 269 -16.91 -2.87 -23.30
C GLY A 269 -17.36 -2.48 -24.71
N ASN A 270 -16.54 -2.80 -25.71
CA ASN A 270 -17.01 -2.79 -27.08
C ASN A 270 -18.12 -3.84 -27.18
N LEU A 271 -19.33 -3.34 -27.47
CA LEU A 271 -20.45 -4.08 -28.04
C LEU A 271 -20.02 -4.78 -29.34
#